data_AF-A0A8T6XME0-F1
#
_entry.id   AF-A0A8T6XME0-F1
#
_cell.length_a   1.000
_cell.length_b   1.000
_cell.length_c   1.000
_cell.angle_alpha   90.00
_cell.angle_beta   90.00
_cell.angle_gamma   90.00
#
_symmetry.space_group_name_H-M   'P 1'
#
loop_
_entity.id
_entity.type
_entity.pdbx_description
1 polymer ?
#
loop_
_entity_poly.entity_id
_entity_poly.type
_entity_poly.pdbx_seq_one_letter_code
_entity_poly.pdbx_strand_id
1 'polypeptide(L)'
;MSSNTIRKAKKLVKDGGVVKIDEDLYQIRSSSDPDKSYFVTSDTCECPGFKNFYKFHHGKGLKANCSHLEAVRIYKKENAD
;
A
#
# COMPACT_ATOMS: atom_id res chain seq x y z
N MET A 1 -7.34 -1.61 13.54
CA MET A 1 -6.22 -1.85 12.59
C MET A 1 -5.72 -3.27 12.82
N SER A 2 -5.65 -4.13 11.79
CA SER A 2 -5.16 -5.50 12.01
C SER A 2 -3.64 -5.48 12.17
N SER A 3 -3.13 -6.08 13.25
CA SER A 3 -1.68 -6.16 13.54
C SER A 3 -0.89 -6.81 12.38
N ASN A 4 -1.56 -7.62 11.57
CA ASN A 4 -0.97 -8.32 10.44
C ASN A 4 -0.70 -7.40 9.23
N THR A 5 -1.57 -6.40 9.01
CA THR A 5 -1.42 -5.43 7.90
C THR A 5 -0.17 -4.58 8.10
N ILE A 6 0.05 -4.08 9.32
CA ILE A 6 1.22 -3.27 9.68
C ILE A 6 2.51 -4.11 9.60
N ARG A 7 2.47 -5.36 10.08
CA ARG A 7 3.62 -6.26 10.00
C ARG A 7 4.05 -6.53 8.56
N LYS A 8 3.09 -6.79 7.65
CA LYS A 8 3.36 -6.98 6.22
C LYS A 8 3.89 -5.70 5.56
N ALA A 9 3.31 -4.55 5.88
CA ALA A 9 3.75 -3.26 5.36
C ALA A 9 5.21 -2.97 5.73
N LYS A 10 5.58 -3.11 7.01
CA LYS A 10 6.97 -2.93 7.48
C LYS A 10 7.94 -3.88 6.78
N LYS A 11 7.55 -5.15 6.61
CA LYS A 11 8.38 -6.14 5.91
C LYS A 11 8.60 -5.73 4.45
N LEU A 12 7.56 -5.28 3.74
CA LEU A 12 7.69 -4.81 2.36
C LEU A 12 8.66 -3.64 2.22
N VAL A 13 8.62 -2.67 3.15
CA VAL A 13 9.57 -1.55 3.15
C VAL A 13 10.99 -2.05 3.39
N LYS A 14 11.18 -2.89 4.41
CA LYS A 14 12.49 -3.45 4.77
C LYS A 14 13.11 -4.31 3.67
N ASP A 15 12.30 -5.09 2.96
CA ASP A 15 12.74 -5.97 1.88
C ASP A 15 12.95 -5.19 0.56
N GLY A 16 12.80 -3.86 0.55
CA GLY A 16 12.94 -3.04 -0.65
C GLY A 16 11.80 -3.24 -1.67
N GLY A 17 10.65 -3.72 -1.20
CA GLY A 17 9.46 -3.97 -2.02
C GLY A 17 8.65 -2.72 -2.38
N VAL A 18 9.08 -1.53 -1.92
CA VAL A 18 8.48 -0.23 -2.23
C VAL A 18 9.48 0.58 -3.05
N VAL A 19 9.09 0.96 -4.27
CA VAL A 19 9.89 1.77 -5.18
C VAL A 19 9.14 3.06 -5.48
N LYS A 20 9.76 4.20 -5.23
CA LYS A 20 9.21 5.51 -5.63
C LYS A 20 9.43 5.67 -7.14
N ILE A 21 8.33 5.86 -7.87
CA ILE A 21 8.34 6.10 -9.32
C ILE A 21 8.22 7.60 -9.61
N ASP A 22 7.36 8.28 -8.85
CA ASP A 22 7.09 9.72 -8.99
C ASP A 22 6.82 10.37 -7.61
N GLU A 23 6.54 11.67 -7.56
CA GLU A 23 6.25 12.43 -6.34
C GLU A 23 5.12 11.81 -5.50
N ASP A 24 4.04 11.37 -6.15
CA ASP A 24 2.93 10.66 -5.49
C ASP A 24 2.61 9.29 -6.09
N LEU A 25 3.58 8.67 -6.78
CA LEU A 25 3.40 7.35 -7.38
C LEU A 25 4.47 6.38 -6.88
N TYR A 26 4.00 5.28 -6.30
CA TYR A 26 4.83 4.22 -5.73
C TYR A 26 4.46 2.89 -6.35
N GLN A 27 5.47 2.11 -6.73
CA GLN A 27 5.30 0.73 -7.16
C GLN A 27 5.60 -0.18 -5.96
N ILE A 28 4.65 -1.05 -5.62
CA ILE A 28 4.79 -1.99 -4.50
C ILE A 28 4.66 -3.42 -5.00
N ARG A 29 5.64 -4.27 -4.70
CA ARG A 29 5.58 -5.71 -4.99
C ARG A 29 4.54 -6.40 -4.11
N SER A 30 3.86 -7.40 -4.66
CA SER A 30 2.94 -8.20 -3.88
C SER A 30 3.70 -9.03 -2.85
N SER A 31 3.24 -8.99 -1.60
CA SER A 31 3.79 -9.84 -0.55
C SER A 31 3.54 -11.34 -0.78
N SER A 32 2.60 -11.70 -1.67
CA SER A 32 2.23 -13.09 -1.94
C SER A 32 2.74 -13.58 -3.29
N ASP A 33 3.10 -12.68 -4.20
CA ASP A 33 3.47 -13.00 -5.57
C ASP A 33 4.57 -12.02 -6.05
N PRO A 34 5.84 -12.43 -6.04
CA PRO A 34 6.96 -11.53 -6.34
C PRO A 34 6.96 -11.01 -7.79
N ASP A 35 6.25 -11.69 -8.71
CA ASP A 35 6.13 -11.30 -10.11
C ASP A 35 5.05 -10.23 -10.32
N LYS A 36 4.21 -9.98 -9.31
CA LYS A 36 3.17 -8.94 -9.36
C LYS A 36 3.60 -7.70 -8.60
N SER A 37 3.41 -6.56 -9.23
CA SER A 37 3.51 -5.25 -8.60
C SER A 37 2.22 -4.46 -8.78
N TYR A 38 1.92 -3.59 -7.84
CA TYR A 38 0.78 -2.68 -7.89
C TYR A 38 1.26 -1.24 -7.77
N PHE A 39 0.61 -0.32 -8.49
CA PHE A 39 0.82 1.09 -8.26
C PHE A 39 -0.07 1.60 -7.12
N VAL A 40 0.51 2.51 -6.35
CA VAL A 40 -0.07 3.06 -5.13
C VAL A 40 0.26 4.54 -5.08
N THR A 41 -0.78 5.34 -4.88
CA THR A 41 -0.68 6.78 -4.62
C THR A 41 -0.99 7.08 -3.15
N SER A 42 -0.98 8.34 -2.73
CA SER A 42 -1.31 8.68 -1.33
C SER A 42 -2.69 8.20 -0.89
N ASP A 43 -3.65 8.17 -1.81
CA ASP A 43 -5.06 7.89 -1.49
C ASP A 43 -5.63 6.63 -2.17
N THR A 44 -4.94 6.10 -3.18
CA THR A 44 -5.46 4.96 -3.96
C THR A 44 -4.45 3.85 -4.13
N CYS A 45 -4.95 2.63 -4.32
CA CYS A 45 -4.12 1.46 -4.57
C CYS A 45 -4.79 0.57 -5.62
N GLU A 46 -4.01 0.05 -6.57
CA GLU A 46 -4.54 -0.84 -7.61
C GLU A 46 -4.75 -2.28 -7.15
N CYS A 47 -4.44 -2.58 -5.89
CA CYS A 47 -4.52 -3.95 -5.40
C CYS A 47 -5.99 -4.45 -5.35
N PRO A 48 -6.22 -5.76 -5.50
CA PRO A 48 -7.55 -6.35 -5.42
C PRO A 48 -8.25 -6.03 -4.09
N GLY A 49 -7.49 -5.93 -3.00
CA GLY A 49 -8.02 -5.57 -1.68
C GLY A 49 -8.64 -4.17 -1.66
N PHE A 50 -7.99 -3.18 -2.28
CA PHE A 50 -8.50 -1.82 -2.38
C PHE A 50 -9.70 -1.77 -3.33
N LYS A 51 -9.62 -2.40 -4.52
CA LYS A 51 -10.74 -2.48 -5.47
C LYS A 51 -11.99 -3.10 -4.84
N ASN A 52 -11.83 -4.22 -4.11
CA ASN A 52 -12.93 -4.86 -3.40
C ASN A 52 -13.48 -3.97 -2.30
N PHE A 53 -12.61 -3.40 -1.45
CA PHE A 53 -13.07 -2.49 -0.39
C PHE A 53 -13.85 -1.31 -0.98
N TYR A 54 -13.32 -0.66 -2.01
CA TYR A 54 -13.99 0.44 -2.71
C TYR A 54 -15.34 -0.01 -3.26
N LYS A 55 -15.42 -1.16 -3.94
CA LYS A 55 -16.69 -1.68 -4.45
C LYS A 55 -17.77 -1.87 -3.37
N PHE A 56 -17.41 -2.29 -2.15
CA PHE A 56 -18.37 -2.55 -1.07
C PHE A 56 -18.60 -1.38 -0.10
N HIS A 57 -17.69 -0.42 -0.04
CA HIS A 57 -17.68 0.66 0.95
C HIS A 57 -17.60 2.07 0.36
N HIS A 58 -17.53 2.22 -0.96
CA HIS A 58 -17.63 3.52 -1.62
C HIS A 58 -18.94 4.22 -1.24
N GLY A 59 -18.86 5.50 -0.89
CA GLY A 59 -20.01 6.31 -0.43
C GLY A 59 -20.35 6.18 1.07
N LYS A 60 -19.69 5.31 1.84
CA LYS A 60 -19.93 5.17 3.30
C LYS A 60 -19.00 6.04 4.18
N GLY A 61 -18.24 6.95 3.58
CA GLY A 61 -17.26 7.79 4.29
C GLY A 61 -16.06 7.02 4.87
N LEU A 62 -15.95 5.72 4.60
CA LEU A 62 -14.88 4.85 5.08
C LEU A 62 -13.67 4.95 4.15
N LYS A 63 -12.54 5.44 4.67
CA LYS A 63 -11.27 5.43 3.93
C LYS A 63 -10.75 4.00 3.82
N ALA A 64 -10.56 3.55 2.58
CA ALA A 64 -9.94 2.28 2.27
C ALA A 64 -8.51 2.26 2.81
N ASN A 65 -8.13 1.16 3.44
CA ASN A 65 -6.76 0.96 3.90
C ASN A 65 -6.28 -0.44 3.55
N CYS A 66 -5.12 -0.52 2.89
CA CYS A 66 -4.49 -1.78 2.49
C CYS A 66 -3.03 -1.81 2.95
N SER A 67 -2.43 -3.00 2.97
CA SER A 67 -1.02 -3.16 3.36
C SER A 67 -0.06 -2.34 2.50
N HIS A 68 -0.43 -2.04 1.25
CA HIS A 68 0.42 -1.25 0.36
C HIS A 68 0.35 0.26 0.68
N LEU A 69 -0.83 0.81 0.97
CA LEU A 69 -0.96 2.20 1.44
C LEU A 69 -0.18 2.42 2.73
N GLU A 70 -0.29 1.47 3.68
CA GLU A 70 0.51 1.51 4.89
C GLU A 70 2.02 1.40 4.62
N ALA A 71 2.43 0.59 3.63
CA ALA A 71 3.84 0.50 3.25
C ALA A 71 4.36 1.83 2.68
N VAL A 72 3.60 2.52 1.82
CA VAL A 72 3.95 3.87 1.35
C VAL A 72 4.05 4.85 2.51
N ARG A 73 3.10 4.82 3.46
CA ARG A 73 3.12 5.71 4.63
C ARG A 73 4.37 5.52 5.48
N ILE A 74 4.73 4.25 5.73
CA ILE A 74 5.95 3.90 6.48
C ILE A 74 7.19 4.31 5.68
N TYR A 75 7.24 4.00 4.38
CA TYR A 75 8.33 4.39 3.49
C TYR A 75 8.52 5.91 3.46
N LYS A 76 7.46 6.68 3.26
CA LYS A 76 7.48 8.15 3.33
C LYS A 76 8.00 8.62 4.69
N LYS A 77 7.56 8.01 5.79
CA LYS A 77 8.04 8.39 7.14
C LYS A 77 9.51 8.04 7.39
N GLU A 78 10.02 6.96 6.79
CA GLU A 78 11.42 6.55 6.92
C GLU A 78 12.36 7.30 5.95
N ASN A 79 11.82 7.90 4.87
CA ASN A 79 12.60 8.60 3.83
C ASN A 79 12.30 10.11 3.76
N ALA A 80 11.35 10.62 4.54
CA ALA A 80 11.15 12.05 4.75
C ALA A 80 12.00 12.47 5.95
N ASP A 81 13.22 12.93 5.66
CA ASP A 81 14.00 13.80 6.53
C ASP A 81 13.31 15.17 6.64
#